data_AF-A0A836IY29-F1
#
_entry.id   AF-A0A836IY29-F1
#
_cell.length_a   1.000
_cell.length_b   1.000
_cell.length_c   1.000
_cell.angle_alpha   90.00
_cell.angle_beta   90.00
_cell.angle_gamma   90.00
#
_symmetry.space_group_name_H-M   'P 1'
#
loop_
_entity.id
_entity.type
_entity.pdbx_description
1 polymer ?
#
loop_
_entity_poly.entity_id
_entity_poly.type
_entity_poly.pdbx_seq_one_letter_code
_entity_poly.pdbx_strand_id
1 'polypeptide(L)'
;MQKTLFDFLPRGISDGRAAATVTPIIAVAESRVRPRQPFSDSSGEDSTDGQNSSPGKIAKTEQASRLCREHKIRTPEGARRDDAIDLDASAPLPLAKSQEQKCSYGGVVAGARRASRSATEATKAAATATLGASCATASPLSPSAISSHWLASLITNPEWRDFLVPVTSDSWRSGAFLHIERFLDTEKKNGKVILPPTADIFNAFNSCPFRDLKVVLLGQDPYHDLHQAHGLCFSVLPGVPLPPSLRNMYKELSSDIAGFQAPKHGYLQSWSEQGMLMLNATLTVEAHKANSHSQASGWSVFTDAVIEHLSRHHPNRLVFLLWGSYARKKKQLIDTRRHIVLESVHPSPLSASRGWFGCRCFSACNEALLSVGHPPMQWQLPLNAPLHGQ
;
A
#
# COMPACT_ATOMS: atom_id res chain seq x y z
N MET A 1 -66.73 -26.13 0.04
CA MET A 1 -67.41 -27.44 0.16
C MET A 1 -67.01 -28.28 -1.05
N GLN A 2 -66.98 -29.63 -0.93
CA GLN A 2 -66.67 -30.61 -2.01
C GLN A 2 -65.21 -30.50 -2.55
N LYS A 3 -64.40 -31.54 -2.83
CA LYS A 3 -64.55 -32.94 -3.35
C LYS A 3 -65.04 -32.93 -4.82
N THR A 4 -64.56 -33.70 -5.81
CA THR A 4 -63.92 -35.04 -5.95
C THR A 4 -63.04 -35.11 -7.24
N LEU A 5 -62.22 -36.12 -7.59
CA LEU A 5 -61.47 -37.21 -6.90
C LEU A 5 -60.78 -38.12 -7.97
N PHE A 6 -59.49 -38.50 -7.81
CA PHE A 6 -58.74 -39.59 -8.52
C PHE A 6 -58.49 -39.41 -10.05
N ASP A 7 -57.53 -40.09 -10.72
CA ASP A 7 -56.32 -40.84 -10.29
C ASP A 7 -55.32 -40.98 -11.48
N PHE A 8 -54.03 -41.22 -11.19
CA PHE A 8 -53.21 -42.32 -11.77
C PHE A 8 -51.72 -42.21 -11.37
N LEU A 9 -51.27 -43.03 -10.41
CA LEU A 9 -49.85 -43.29 -10.13
C LEU A 9 -49.66 -44.68 -9.48
N PRO A 10 -48.83 -45.58 -10.04
CA PRO A 10 -48.43 -46.82 -9.37
C PRO A 10 -47.36 -46.61 -8.28
N ARG A 11 -47.46 -47.41 -7.21
CA ARG A 11 -46.41 -47.67 -6.18
C ARG A 11 -45.38 -48.66 -6.76
N GLY A 12 -44.19 -48.91 -6.23
CA GLY A 12 -43.44 -48.51 -5.02
C GLY A 12 -41.99 -49.06 -5.17
N ILE A 13 -41.07 -49.02 -4.21
CA ILE A 13 -41.04 -49.77 -2.93
C ILE A 13 -39.71 -49.44 -2.20
N SER A 14 -39.73 -49.33 -0.85
CA SER A 14 -38.65 -49.50 0.18
C SER A 14 -37.16 -49.15 -0.08
N ASP A 15 -36.33 -48.79 0.90
CA ASP A 15 -36.45 -48.21 2.26
C ASP A 15 -35.03 -47.83 2.72
N GLY A 16 -34.88 -46.93 3.71
CA GLY A 16 -33.53 -46.54 4.15
C GLY A 16 -33.48 -45.39 5.16
N ARG A 17 -34.25 -45.47 6.25
CA ARG A 17 -34.36 -44.38 7.24
C ARG A 17 -33.53 -44.66 8.50
N ALA A 18 -32.49 -43.87 8.73
CA ALA A 18 -31.81 -43.77 10.01
C ALA A 18 -31.67 -42.29 10.41
N ALA A 19 -32.44 -41.86 11.40
CA ALA A 19 -32.32 -40.54 12.02
C ALA A 19 -32.16 -40.74 13.53
N ALA A 20 -31.10 -40.16 14.11
CA ALA A 20 -30.81 -40.24 15.53
C ALA A 20 -30.77 -38.83 16.11
N THR A 21 -31.62 -38.57 17.10
CA THR A 21 -31.71 -37.28 17.81
C THR A 21 -31.63 -37.56 19.30
N VAL A 22 -30.55 -37.15 19.96
CA VAL A 22 -30.41 -37.24 21.42
C VAL A 22 -29.90 -35.92 22.00
N THR A 23 -30.55 -35.53 23.08
CA THR A 23 -30.46 -34.28 23.86
C THR A 23 -29.04 -33.91 24.32
N PRO A 24 -28.68 -32.61 24.41
CA PRO A 24 -27.43 -32.18 25.04
C PRO A 24 -27.43 -32.42 26.56
N ILE A 25 -26.27 -32.72 27.13
CA ILE A 25 -26.06 -32.80 28.58
C ILE A 25 -25.62 -31.43 29.11
N ILE A 26 -26.38 -30.89 30.05
CA ILE A 26 -25.98 -29.73 30.85
C ILE A 26 -25.26 -30.24 32.11
N ALA A 27 -24.02 -29.78 32.33
CA ALA A 27 -23.26 -30.05 33.54
C ALA A 27 -22.96 -28.72 34.27
N VAL A 28 -23.77 -28.38 35.28
CA VAL A 28 -23.51 -27.26 36.19
C VAL A 28 -22.61 -27.75 37.32
N ALA A 29 -21.50 -27.04 37.56
CA ALA A 29 -20.53 -27.37 38.61
C ALA A 29 -20.24 -26.15 39.51
N GLU A 30 -21.25 -25.65 40.21
CA GLU A 30 -21.04 -24.67 41.30
C GLU A 30 -20.58 -25.35 42.59
N SER A 31 -19.44 -24.93 43.14
CA SER A 31 -18.94 -25.42 44.44
C SER A 31 -18.58 -24.27 45.41
N ARG A 32 -19.64 -23.57 45.84
CA ARG A 32 -19.82 -23.05 47.22
C ARG A 32 -18.61 -22.33 47.86
N VAL A 33 -18.54 -21.02 47.65
CA VAL A 33 -18.02 -20.11 48.69
C VAL A 33 -18.93 -20.20 49.94
N ARG A 34 -18.34 -20.21 51.14
CA ARG A 34 -19.05 -19.91 52.40
C ARG A 34 -18.24 -18.92 53.24
N PRO A 35 -18.85 -17.87 53.82
CA PRO A 35 -18.16 -16.88 54.63
C PRO A 35 -18.24 -17.18 56.14
N ARG A 36 -17.29 -16.65 56.90
CA ARG A 36 -17.52 -15.86 58.15
C ARG A 36 -16.21 -15.25 58.65
N GLN A 37 -16.31 -14.08 59.28
CA GLN A 37 -15.24 -13.47 60.08
C GLN A 37 -15.23 -14.05 61.51
N PRO A 38 -14.22 -13.67 62.31
CA PRO A 38 -14.57 -12.93 63.53
C PRO A 38 -13.65 -11.73 63.87
N PHE A 39 -14.31 -10.66 64.31
CA PHE A 39 -13.94 -9.70 65.38
C PHE A 39 -12.62 -8.89 65.36
N SER A 40 -12.79 -7.63 65.78
CA SER A 40 -11.78 -6.73 66.35
C SER A 40 -11.85 -6.72 67.88
N ASP A 41 -10.80 -6.24 68.56
CA ASP A 41 -10.84 -5.03 69.41
C ASP A 41 -9.60 -4.88 70.32
N SER A 42 -9.15 -3.62 70.51
CA SER A 42 -8.40 -3.09 71.70
C SER A 42 -7.00 -3.66 72.03
N SER A 43 -6.11 -3.00 72.78
CA SER A 43 -5.83 -1.56 73.04
C SER A 43 -4.51 -1.41 73.85
N GLY A 44 -3.87 -0.24 73.83
CA GLY A 44 -2.63 0.10 74.56
C GLY A 44 -1.58 0.67 73.58
N GLU A 45 -1.12 1.93 73.63
CA GLU A 45 -0.44 2.67 74.74
C GLU A 45 0.90 1.99 75.06
N ASP A 46 2.07 2.64 75.12
CA ASP A 46 2.45 4.01 75.53
C ASP A 46 3.87 4.35 74.97
N SER A 47 4.43 5.57 74.82
CA SER A 47 3.98 6.96 74.52
C SER A 47 5.25 7.82 74.22
N THR A 48 5.13 9.16 74.12
CA THR A 48 6.21 10.18 73.99
C THR A 48 7.03 10.15 72.67
N ASP A 49 6.88 11.12 71.77
CA ASP A 49 7.32 12.54 71.77
C ASP A 49 8.81 12.75 71.39
N GLY A 50 9.15 13.67 70.48
CA GLY A 50 8.30 14.51 69.64
C GLY A 50 9.09 15.51 68.77
N GLN A 51 8.39 16.24 67.88
CA GLN A 51 8.47 17.71 67.61
C GLN A 51 9.84 18.42 67.47
N ASN A 52 10.06 19.55 66.76
CA ASN A 52 9.41 20.36 65.71
C ASN A 52 10.45 21.45 65.28
N SER A 53 10.43 22.13 64.13
CA SER A 53 9.71 22.00 62.85
C SER A 53 10.45 22.79 61.73
N SER A 54 9.99 22.69 60.48
CA SER A 54 10.32 23.63 59.38
C SER A 54 9.71 25.04 59.62
N PRO A 55 9.84 26.06 58.71
CA PRO A 55 10.64 26.16 57.47
C PRO A 55 11.43 27.51 57.32
N GLY A 56 12.22 27.65 56.24
CA GLY A 56 12.82 28.93 55.85
C GLY A 56 13.29 28.99 54.39
N LYS A 57 12.93 30.04 53.65
CA LYS A 57 13.46 30.37 52.31
C LYS A 57 14.51 31.48 52.41
N ILE A 58 15.52 31.48 51.53
CA ILE A 58 16.10 32.67 50.85
C ILE A 58 17.11 32.17 49.79
N ALA A 59 17.38 32.97 48.76
CA ALA A 59 18.36 32.67 47.71
C ALA A 59 19.22 33.91 47.39
N LYS A 60 20.48 33.72 46.98
CA LYS A 60 21.28 34.61 46.10
C LYS A 60 22.75 34.15 45.96
N THR A 61 23.47 34.76 45.00
CA THR A 61 24.94 34.82 44.82
C THR A 61 25.61 33.46 44.51
N GLU A 62 26.17 33.15 43.34
CA GLU A 62 27.07 33.83 42.36
C GLU A 62 28.55 33.43 42.50
N GLN A 63 29.22 33.40 41.33
CA GLN A 63 30.67 33.49 41.07
C GLN A 63 31.61 32.54 41.84
N ALA A 64 32.20 31.48 41.28
CA ALA A 64 33.02 31.32 40.05
C ALA A 64 34.55 31.47 40.24
N SER A 65 35.26 30.91 39.25
CA SER A 65 36.66 31.16 38.85
C SER A 65 37.77 30.21 39.37
N ARG A 66 38.76 30.02 38.48
CA ARG A 66 40.15 29.56 38.66
C ARG A 66 40.37 28.07 38.98
N LEU A 67 41.42 27.42 38.45
CA LEU A 67 42.27 27.73 37.28
C LEU A 67 42.97 26.43 36.80
N CYS A 68 43.55 26.45 35.60
CA CYS A 68 44.26 25.33 34.99
C CYS A 68 45.53 24.91 35.75
N ARG A 69 45.90 23.63 35.65
CA ARG A 69 47.30 23.24 35.46
C ARG A 69 47.44 21.93 34.69
N GLU A 70 48.42 21.89 33.79
CA GLU A 70 48.72 20.76 32.90
C GLU A 70 49.75 19.83 33.54
N HIS A 71 49.86 18.57 33.09
CA HIS A 71 51.16 17.88 32.99
C HIS A 71 51.20 16.68 32.00
N LYS A 72 51.28 17.03 30.71
CA LYS A 72 52.18 16.47 29.67
C LYS A 72 52.73 15.01 29.78
N ILE A 73 52.27 14.17 28.84
CA ILE A 73 52.97 13.06 28.13
C ILE A 73 53.34 11.76 28.89
N ARG A 74 52.81 10.63 28.39
CA ARG A 74 53.59 9.49 27.82
C ARG A 74 52.71 8.59 26.94
N THR A 75 53.21 8.25 25.75
CA THR A 75 52.80 7.09 24.92
C THR A 75 53.85 5.98 25.07
N PRO A 76 53.52 4.72 24.70
CA PRO A 76 53.99 4.23 23.39
C PRO A 76 53.00 3.31 22.62
N GLU A 77 53.21 3.32 21.30
CA GLU A 77 53.06 2.28 20.25
C GLU A 77 52.24 0.98 20.47
N GLY A 78 51.46 0.59 19.43
CA GLY A 78 51.05 -0.81 19.20
C GLY A 78 49.92 -1.03 18.18
N ALA A 79 50.25 -1.51 16.96
CA ALA A 79 49.35 -2.01 15.88
C ALA A 79 48.27 -1.01 15.33
N ARG A 80 48.26 -0.65 14.04
CA ARG A 80 47.80 -1.44 12.86
C ARG A 80 46.36 -1.96 12.97
N ARG A 81 45.48 -1.88 11.97
CA ARG A 81 45.44 -1.19 10.65
C ARG A 81 44.00 -1.38 10.12
N ASP A 82 43.50 -0.41 9.36
CA ASP A 82 42.62 -0.49 8.16
C ASP A 82 41.34 -1.39 8.22
N ASP A 83 40.19 -1.06 7.61
CA ASP A 83 39.87 -0.06 6.59
C ASP A 83 38.72 0.88 7.03
N ALA A 84 38.70 2.09 6.48
CA ALA A 84 37.50 2.94 6.43
C ALA A 84 37.01 3.00 4.97
N ILE A 85 35.76 2.63 4.73
CA ILE A 85 35.13 2.76 3.40
C ILE A 85 34.28 4.03 3.39
N ASP A 86 34.83 5.07 2.78
CA ASP A 86 34.13 6.29 2.42
C ASP A 86 33.14 6.01 1.28
N LEU A 87 31.98 6.68 1.28
CA LEU A 87 30.97 6.53 0.22
C LEU A 87 30.41 7.91 -0.17
N ASP A 88 30.84 8.35 -1.34
CA ASP A 88 30.70 9.72 -1.85
C ASP A 88 29.24 10.20 -1.97
N ALA A 89 29.05 11.50 -1.73
CA ALA A 89 27.78 12.20 -1.75
C ALA A 89 27.76 13.23 -2.90
N SER A 90 27.51 12.76 -4.13
CA SER A 90 27.52 13.58 -5.33
C SER A 90 26.41 14.66 -5.33
N ALA A 91 26.75 15.87 -4.86
CA ALA A 91 25.98 17.10 -5.08
C ALA A 91 26.48 17.79 -6.37
N PRO A 92 25.57 18.34 -7.22
CA PRO A 92 25.96 18.87 -8.52
C PRO A 92 26.58 20.28 -8.44
N LEU A 93 27.60 20.53 -9.27
CA LEU A 93 28.16 21.86 -9.55
C LEU A 93 27.64 22.40 -10.91
N PRO A 94 27.62 23.73 -11.11
CA PRO A 94 26.77 24.36 -12.12
C PRO A 94 27.35 24.37 -13.54
N LEU A 95 26.47 24.18 -14.53
CA LEU A 95 26.78 24.40 -15.95
C LEU A 95 26.87 25.90 -16.28
N ALA A 96 27.76 26.22 -17.22
CA ALA A 96 28.02 27.59 -17.65
C ALA A 96 26.93 28.16 -18.58
N LYS A 97 26.89 29.50 -18.68
CA LYS A 97 25.90 30.25 -19.46
C LYS A 97 26.19 30.15 -20.97
N SER A 98 25.18 29.82 -21.76
CA SER A 98 25.07 30.21 -23.18
C SER A 98 23.99 31.28 -23.34
N GLN A 99 24.06 32.07 -24.41
CA GLN A 99 23.48 33.42 -24.45
C GLN A 99 22.04 33.49 -24.98
N GLU A 100 21.38 34.62 -24.67
CA GLU A 100 20.05 34.96 -25.17
C GLU A 100 20.00 35.02 -26.71
N GLN A 101 18.87 34.63 -27.30
CA GLN A 101 18.50 35.08 -28.64
C GLN A 101 17.07 35.65 -28.59
N LYS A 102 16.98 36.99 -28.62
CA LYS A 102 15.73 37.73 -28.48
C LYS A 102 14.99 37.80 -29.82
N CYS A 103 13.75 37.31 -29.87
CA CYS A 103 12.82 37.66 -30.94
C CYS A 103 12.33 39.11 -30.73
N SER A 104 12.67 40.01 -31.65
CA SER A 104 12.07 41.35 -31.74
C SER A 104 11.64 41.62 -33.17
N TYR A 105 10.33 41.68 -33.42
CA TYR A 105 9.76 42.11 -34.70
C TYR A 105 9.11 43.48 -34.52
N GLY A 106 9.78 44.51 -35.02
CA GLY A 106 9.19 45.80 -35.37
C GLY A 106 9.52 46.09 -36.83
N GLY A 107 8.68 46.76 -37.61
CA GLY A 107 7.38 47.34 -37.28
C GLY A 107 7.21 48.66 -38.04
N VAL A 108 6.31 48.70 -39.03
CA VAL A 108 6.21 49.83 -39.96
C VAL A 108 4.75 50.25 -40.20
N VAL A 109 4.37 51.35 -39.53
CA VAL A 109 3.44 52.43 -39.94
C VAL A 109 2.01 52.09 -40.39
N ALA A 110 1.06 52.91 -39.93
CA ALA A 110 -0.38 52.77 -40.20
C ALA A 110 -0.84 53.46 -41.51
N GLY A 111 -1.99 53.00 -42.03
CA GLY A 111 -2.74 53.67 -43.09
C GLY A 111 -4.21 53.27 -43.04
N ALA A 112 -5.13 54.24 -43.12
CA ALA A 112 -6.57 54.01 -42.95
C ALA A 112 -7.38 54.44 -44.18
N ARG A 113 -8.39 53.64 -44.58
CA ARG A 113 -9.74 54.09 -45.01
C ARG A 113 -10.61 52.95 -45.59
N ARG A 114 -11.78 52.75 -44.97
CA ARG A 114 -13.15 52.85 -45.53
C ARG A 114 -13.48 52.21 -46.92
N ALA A 115 -14.63 51.52 -46.96
CA ALA A 115 -15.45 51.15 -48.13
C ALA A 115 -14.90 49.99 -49.02
N SER A 116 -15.71 49.19 -49.72
CA SER A 116 -17.16 48.89 -49.62
C SER A 116 -17.54 47.77 -50.61
N ARG A 117 -18.67 47.04 -50.39
CA ARG A 117 -19.51 46.31 -51.39
C ARG A 117 -18.75 45.44 -52.43
N SER A 118 -19.03 44.14 -52.53
CA SER A 118 -20.34 43.65 -53.03
C SER A 118 -20.62 42.21 -52.60
N ALA A 119 -21.82 41.71 -52.91
CA ALA A 119 -22.23 40.33 -52.65
C ALA A 119 -22.79 39.67 -53.92
N THR A 120 -22.25 38.50 -54.24
CA THR A 120 -22.74 37.42 -55.12
C THR A 120 -21.93 36.17 -54.71
N GLU A 121 -22.39 34.92 -54.85
CA GLU A 121 -23.60 34.40 -55.48
C GLU A 121 -24.09 33.14 -54.74
N ALA A 122 -25.32 32.68 -54.97
CA ALA A 122 -25.89 31.55 -54.22
C ALA A 122 -26.78 30.58 -55.03
N THR A 123 -26.26 29.37 -55.23
CA THR A 123 -26.98 28.07 -55.35
C THR A 123 -27.84 27.76 -56.59
N LYS A 124 -27.96 26.43 -56.83
CA LYS A 124 -28.95 25.69 -57.66
C LYS A 124 -28.75 25.77 -59.20
N ALA A 125 -29.14 24.75 -59.99
CA ALA A 125 -29.89 23.52 -59.65
C ALA A 125 -29.42 22.24 -60.42
N ALA A 126 -29.64 21.10 -59.75
CA ALA A 126 -30.20 19.83 -60.25
C ALA A 126 -29.75 19.18 -61.58
N ALA A 127 -29.42 17.88 -61.46
CA ALA A 127 -29.71 16.86 -62.47
C ALA A 127 -30.23 15.59 -61.73
N THR A 128 -31.20 14.88 -62.31
CA THR A 128 -31.91 13.77 -61.66
C THR A 128 -31.57 12.44 -62.32
N ALA A 129 -31.25 11.41 -61.52
CA ALA A 129 -31.21 10.01 -61.94
C ALA A 129 -31.69 9.11 -60.78
N THR A 130 -32.47 8.08 -61.08
CA THR A 130 -33.20 7.29 -60.08
C THR A 130 -33.08 5.79 -60.36
N LEU A 131 -33.20 4.99 -59.29
CA LEU A 131 -33.32 3.52 -59.27
C LEU A 131 -32.04 2.73 -59.57
N GLY A 132 -31.51 2.14 -58.50
CA GLY A 132 -30.39 1.17 -58.50
C GLY A 132 -30.38 0.40 -57.18
N ALA A 133 -31.53 -0.17 -56.79
CA ALA A 133 -31.71 -0.80 -55.48
C ALA A 133 -30.99 -2.16 -55.40
N SER A 134 -29.76 -2.16 -54.89
CA SER A 134 -29.04 -3.38 -54.51
C SER A 134 -29.06 -3.55 -52.99
N CYS A 135 -29.40 -4.75 -52.52
CA CYS A 135 -29.45 -5.07 -51.10
C CYS A 135 -28.02 -5.27 -50.58
N ALA A 136 -27.41 -4.20 -50.08
CA ALA A 136 -26.17 -4.29 -49.30
C ALA A 136 -26.48 -4.95 -47.95
N THR A 137 -26.33 -6.27 -47.90
CA THR A 137 -26.41 -7.04 -46.65
C THR A 137 -25.42 -6.46 -45.65
N ALA A 138 -25.90 -5.97 -44.52
CA ALA A 138 -25.04 -5.47 -43.46
C ALA A 138 -24.15 -6.61 -42.97
N SER A 139 -22.84 -6.52 -43.22
CA SER A 139 -21.87 -7.42 -42.62
C SER A 139 -22.05 -7.37 -41.11
N PRO A 140 -22.19 -8.52 -40.42
CA PRO A 140 -22.31 -8.51 -38.97
C PRO A 140 -21.07 -7.82 -38.39
N LEU A 141 -21.30 -6.89 -37.45
CA LEU A 141 -20.22 -6.22 -36.73
C LEU A 141 -19.30 -7.30 -36.16
N SER A 142 -18.03 -7.29 -36.59
CA SER A 142 -17.02 -8.17 -36.01
C SER A 142 -17.09 -8.02 -34.50
N PRO A 143 -17.15 -9.11 -33.71
CA PRO A 143 -17.06 -9.00 -32.26
C PRO A 143 -15.78 -8.22 -31.94
N SER A 144 -15.91 -7.23 -31.04
CA SER A 144 -14.81 -6.31 -30.73
C SER A 144 -13.54 -7.10 -30.49
N ALA A 145 -12.49 -6.78 -31.24
CA ALA A 145 -11.21 -7.46 -31.07
C ALA A 145 -10.80 -7.33 -29.60
N ILE A 146 -10.71 -8.46 -28.91
CA ILE A 146 -10.11 -8.50 -27.58
C ILE A 146 -8.63 -8.23 -27.82
N SER A 147 -8.22 -6.99 -27.60
CA SER A 147 -6.82 -6.59 -27.57
C SER A 147 -6.17 -7.40 -26.44
N SER A 148 -5.43 -8.44 -26.83
CA SER A 148 -4.96 -9.50 -25.93
C SER A 148 -3.74 -9.05 -25.12
N HIS A 149 -3.96 -8.04 -24.29
CA HIS A 149 -2.95 -7.41 -23.45
C HIS A 149 -2.48 -8.39 -22.37
N TRP A 150 -1.25 -8.89 -22.56
CA TRP A 150 -0.64 -9.84 -21.63
C TRP A 150 -0.55 -9.25 -20.23
N LEU A 151 -0.33 -7.94 -20.12
CA LEU A 151 -0.26 -7.23 -18.85
C LEU A 151 -1.61 -7.26 -18.11
N ALA A 152 -2.73 -7.14 -18.83
CA ALA A 152 -4.06 -7.22 -18.22
C ALA A 152 -4.39 -8.65 -17.75
N SER A 153 -3.98 -9.67 -18.51
CA SER A 153 -4.25 -11.09 -18.17
C SER A 153 -3.52 -11.59 -16.92
N LEU A 154 -2.51 -10.85 -16.43
CA LEU A 154 -1.80 -11.16 -15.18
C LEU A 154 -2.59 -10.79 -13.92
N ILE A 155 -3.71 -10.07 -14.04
CA ILE A 155 -4.68 -9.91 -12.94
C ILE A 155 -5.62 -11.12 -12.99
N THR A 156 -5.23 -12.18 -12.28
CA THR A 156 -5.88 -13.50 -12.32
C THR A 156 -7.06 -13.62 -11.37
N ASN A 157 -7.10 -12.81 -10.30
CA ASN A 157 -8.28 -12.73 -9.44
C ASN A 157 -9.43 -12.04 -10.19
N PRO A 158 -10.59 -12.70 -10.38
CA PRO A 158 -11.66 -12.18 -11.24
C PRO A 158 -12.31 -10.92 -10.67
N GLU A 159 -12.48 -10.82 -9.35
CA GLU A 159 -13.12 -9.65 -8.72
C GLU A 159 -12.24 -8.40 -8.85
N TRP A 160 -10.92 -8.56 -8.67
CA TRP A 160 -9.97 -7.48 -8.94
C TRP A 160 -9.92 -7.11 -10.41
N ARG A 161 -9.87 -8.09 -11.32
CA ARG A 161 -9.84 -7.84 -12.76
C ARG A 161 -11.07 -7.04 -13.19
N ASP A 162 -12.25 -7.48 -12.77
CA ASP A 162 -13.52 -6.86 -13.14
C ASP A 162 -13.67 -5.46 -12.49
N PHE A 163 -13.20 -5.26 -11.25
CA PHE A 163 -13.11 -3.94 -10.60
C PHE A 163 -12.10 -2.99 -11.26
N LEU A 164 -11.03 -3.52 -11.85
CA LEU A 164 -9.95 -2.73 -12.47
C LEU A 164 -10.15 -2.46 -13.97
N VAL A 165 -11.18 -3.01 -14.62
CA VAL A 165 -11.53 -2.70 -16.03
C VAL A 165 -11.51 -1.19 -16.35
N PRO A 166 -12.03 -0.27 -15.50
CA PRO A 166 -12.01 1.17 -15.79
C PRO A 166 -10.61 1.82 -15.79
N VAL A 167 -9.57 1.11 -15.35
CA VAL A 167 -8.17 1.57 -15.33
C VAL A 167 -7.20 0.68 -16.13
N THR A 168 -7.65 -0.47 -16.64
CA THR A 168 -6.89 -1.36 -17.54
C THR A 168 -7.34 -1.31 -18.99
N SER A 169 -8.50 -0.71 -19.29
CA SER A 169 -9.05 -0.62 -20.65
C SER A 169 -8.25 0.29 -21.59
N ASP A 170 -8.28 -0.02 -22.89
CA ASP A 170 -7.65 0.76 -23.96
C ASP A 170 -8.15 2.22 -24.02
N SER A 171 -9.37 2.49 -23.52
CA SER A 171 -9.92 3.83 -23.41
C SER A 171 -9.40 4.63 -22.21
N TRP A 172 -8.84 3.97 -21.19
CA TRP A 172 -8.33 4.65 -20.00
C TRP A 172 -7.11 5.52 -20.35
N ARG A 173 -7.26 6.84 -20.15
CA ARG A 173 -6.26 7.88 -20.46
C ARG A 173 -5.64 7.73 -21.86
N SER A 174 -6.45 7.38 -22.86
CA SER A 174 -6.04 7.19 -24.26
C SER A 174 -4.98 6.09 -24.46
N GLY A 175 -5.20 4.92 -23.85
CA GLY A 175 -4.33 3.74 -23.99
C GLY A 175 -3.13 3.75 -23.05
N ALA A 176 -3.21 4.43 -21.90
CA ALA A 176 -2.07 4.56 -20.98
C ALA A 176 -1.66 3.21 -20.35
N PHE A 177 -2.57 2.25 -20.18
CA PHE A 177 -2.22 0.91 -19.69
C PHE A 177 -1.42 0.11 -20.74
N LEU A 178 -1.81 0.21 -22.01
CA LEU A 178 -1.06 -0.34 -23.16
C LEU A 178 0.30 0.35 -23.35
N HIS A 179 0.47 1.60 -22.94
CA HIS A 179 1.79 2.24 -22.90
C HIS A 179 2.73 1.53 -21.92
N ILE A 180 2.24 1.13 -20.73
CA ILE A 180 3.02 0.37 -19.74
C ILE A 180 3.45 -0.98 -20.34
N GLU A 181 2.53 -1.71 -20.99
CA GLU A 181 2.83 -2.99 -21.65
C GLU A 181 3.95 -2.85 -22.71
N ARG A 182 3.80 -1.89 -23.62
CA ARG A 182 4.80 -1.59 -24.68
C ARG A 182 6.14 -1.13 -24.12
N PHE A 183 6.15 -0.41 -23.00
CA PHE A 183 7.38 -0.04 -22.30
C PHE A 183 8.11 -1.30 -21.81
N LEU A 184 7.41 -2.20 -21.11
CA LEU A 184 8.01 -3.43 -20.58
C LEU A 184 8.52 -4.36 -21.70
N ASP A 185 7.79 -4.48 -22.81
CA ASP A 185 8.23 -5.27 -23.97
C ASP A 185 9.45 -4.64 -24.65
N THR A 186 9.53 -3.30 -24.71
CA THR A 186 10.71 -2.58 -25.22
C THR A 186 11.93 -2.81 -24.32
N GLU A 187 11.78 -2.70 -23.00
CA GLU A 187 12.88 -2.93 -22.06
C GLU A 187 13.37 -4.38 -22.09
N LYS A 188 12.46 -5.37 -22.12
CA LYS A 188 12.79 -6.79 -22.31
C LYS A 188 13.52 -7.03 -23.65
N LYS A 189 13.05 -6.42 -24.74
CA LYS A 189 13.68 -6.51 -26.08
C LYS A 189 15.08 -5.88 -26.11
N ASN A 190 15.31 -4.86 -25.29
CA ASN A 190 16.63 -4.23 -25.10
C ASN A 190 17.57 -5.06 -24.20
N GLY A 191 17.18 -6.30 -23.82
CA GLY A 191 18.00 -7.21 -23.03
C GLY A 191 18.03 -6.92 -21.52
N LYS A 192 17.15 -6.03 -21.03
CA LYS A 192 17.10 -5.67 -19.61
C LYS A 192 16.41 -6.76 -18.78
N VAL A 193 17.00 -7.07 -17.63
CA VAL A 193 16.35 -7.91 -16.61
C VAL A 193 15.38 -7.04 -15.81
N ILE A 194 14.09 -7.32 -15.95
CA ILE A 194 13.00 -6.61 -15.29
C ILE A 194 12.46 -7.43 -14.12
N LEU A 195 12.28 -6.79 -12.97
CA LEU A 195 11.80 -7.36 -11.72
C LEU A 195 10.48 -6.69 -11.29
N PRO A 196 9.58 -7.37 -10.53
CA PRO A 196 9.64 -8.79 -10.18
C PRO A 196 9.39 -9.69 -11.43
N PRO A 197 9.49 -11.02 -11.31
CA PRO A 197 9.08 -11.94 -12.39
C PRO A 197 7.69 -11.61 -12.95
N THR A 198 7.46 -11.89 -14.23
CA THR A 198 6.25 -11.39 -14.93
C THR A 198 4.94 -11.89 -14.29
N ALA A 199 4.90 -13.09 -13.72
CA ALA A 199 3.74 -13.60 -12.98
C ALA A 199 3.43 -12.80 -11.69
N ASP A 200 4.44 -12.19 -11.08
CA ASP A 200 4.34 -11.56 -9.76
C ASP A 200 3.96 -10.07 -9.82
N ILE A 201 3.97 -9.43 -11.00
CA ILE A 201 3.73 -7.97 -11.18
C ILE A 201 2.45 -7.50 -10.47
N PHE A 202 1.42 -8.34 -10.45
CA PHE A 202 0.13 -8.05 -9.82
C PHE A 202 -0.20 -8.96 -8.61
N ASN A 203 0.80 -9.58 -7.97
CA ASN A 203 0.60 -10.42 -6.78
C ASN A 203 -0.17 -9.68 -5.67
N ALA A 204 0.03 -8.38 -5.49
CA ALA A 204 -0.72 -7.56 -4.54
C ALA A 204 -2.25 -7.56 -4.74
N PHE A 205 -2.73 -7.74 -5.98
CA PHE A 205 -4.15 -7.94 -6.28
C PHE A 205 -4.51 -9.43 -6.27
N ASN A 206 -3.68 -10.29 -6.86
CA ASN A 206 -3.99 -11.71 -6.99
C ASN A 206 -4.08 -12.45 -5.65
N SER A 207 -3.30 -12.04 -4.64
CA SER A 207 -3.27 -12.64 -3.29
C SER A 207 -4.13 -11.94 -2.24
N CYS A 208 -4.55 -10.70 -2.48
CA CYS A 208 -5.45 -9.98 -1.57
C CYS A 208 -6.92 -10.30 -1.92
N PRO A 209 -7.73 -10.91 -1.04
CA PRO A 209 -9.13 -11.14 -1.32
C PRO A 209 -9.87 -9.80 -1.49
N PHE A 210 -10.58 -9.62 -2.61
CA PHE A 210 -11.18 -8.32 -2.96
C PHE A 210 -12.26 -7.89 -1.95
N ARG A 211 -13.09 -8.84 -1.49
CA ARG A 211 -14.18 -8.60 -0.52
C ARG A 211 -13.68 -8.35 0.90
N ASP A 212 -12.57 -8.96 1.28
CA ASP A 212 -12.00 -8.83 2.63
C ASP A 212 -10.98 -7.69 2.74
N LEU A 213 -10.67 -7.01 1.62
CA LEU A 213 -9.80 -5.83 1.59
C LEU A 213 -10.24 -4.81 2.64
N LYS A 214 -9.33 -4.53 3.58
CA LYS A 214 -9.55 -3.68 4.74
C LYS A 214 -8.37 -2.75 5.06
N VAL A 215 -7.15 -3.14 4.66
CA VAL A 215 -5.94 -2.30 4.76
C VAL A 215 -5.31 -2.08 3.38
N VAL A 216 -4.77 -0.88 3.14
CA VAL A 216 -3.91 -0.57 1.99
C VAL A 216 -2.59 -0.01 2.50
N LEU A 217 -1.46 -0.62 2.11
CA LEU A 217 -0.11 -0.14 2.43
C LEU A 217 0.62 0.24 1.14
N LEU A 218 1.16 1.46 1.11
CA LEU A 218 1.84 1.99 -0.08
C LEU A 218 3.37 1.98 0.06
N GLY A 219 4.04 1.31 -0.88
CA GLY A 219 5.47 1.41 -1.15
C GLY A 219 5.80 2.30 -2.37
N GLN A 220 7.08 2.44 -2.69
CA GLN A 220 7.56 3.32 -3.77
C GLN A 220 7.84 2.53 -5.05
N ASP A 221 8.87 1.70 -5.05
CA ASP A 221 9.27 0.80 -6.13
C ASP A 221 9.58 -0.61 -5.59
N PRO A 222 9.58 -1.66 -6.44
CA PRO A 222 9.94 -3.01 -6.03
C PRO A 222 11.43 -3.07 -5.67
N TYR A 223 11.79 -4.05 -4.83
CA TYR A 223 13.19 -4.38 -4.63
C TYR A 223 13.87 -4.80 -5.95
N HIS A 224 15.10 -4.34 -6.16
CA HIS A 224 15.80 -4.41 -7.44
C HIS A 224 16.81 -5.55 -7.57
N ASP A 225 17.04 -6.35 -6.53
CA ASP A 225 17.97 -7.48 -6.62
C ASP A 225 17.25 -8.77 -7.05
N LEU A 226 17.99 -9.64 -7.75
CA LEU A 226 17.45 -10.88 -8.30
C LEU A 226 16.87 -11.76 -7.18
N HIS A 227 15.71 -12.37 -7.43
CA HIS A 227 14.96 -13.18 -6.46
C HIS A 227 14.58 -12.45 -5.16
N GLN A 228 14.59 -11.11 -5.12
CA GLN A 228 14.18 -10.34 -3.94
C GLN A 228 12.68 -9.98 -3.97
N ALA A 229 12.22 -9.28 -5.01
CA ALA A 229 10.83 -8.83 -5.13
C ALA A 229 9.88 -9.90 -5.68
N HIS A 230 8.66 -9.97 -5.14
CA HIS A 230 7.55 -10.81 -5.61
C HIS A 230 6.20 -10.05 -5.61
N GLY A 231 6.21 -8.78 -6.01
CA GLY A 231 5.00 -7.99 -6.26
C GLY A 231 4.29 -7.37 -5.05
N LEU A 232 4.70 -7.67 -3.81
CA LEU A 232 4.21 -7.01 -2.60
C LEU A 232 5.20 -5.93 -2.11
N CYS A 233 4.71 -4.78 -1.64
CA CYS A 233 5.56 -3.75 -1.03
C CYS A 233 6.20 -4.24 0.28
N PHE A 234 7.45 -3.84 0.55
CA PHE A 234 8.28 -4.25 1.70
C PHE A 234 8.59 -5.75 1.88
N SER A 235 7.91 -6.66 1.17
CA SER A 235 8.08 -8.11 1.24
C SER A 235 9.26 -8.59 0.39
N VAL A 236 9.89 -9.69 0.80
CA VAL A 236 10.89 -10.42 0.02
C VAL A 236 10.65 -11.94 0.04
N LEU A 237 11.14 -12.64 -0.99
CA LEU A 237 11.04 -14.10 -1.03
C LEU A 237 11.75 -14.78 0.16
N PRO A 238 11.34 -16.00 0.55
CA PRO A 238 12.04 -16.79 1.56
C PRO A 238 13.52 -17.04 1.23
N GLY A 239 14.35 -17.16 2.26
CA GLY A 239 15.81 -17.28 2.12
C GLY A 239 16.55 -15.95 1.88
N VAL A 240 15.86 -14.91 1.40
CA VAL A 240 16.46 -13.59 1.18
C VAL A 240 16.72 -12.87 2.52
N PRO A 241 17.90 -12.26 2.73
CA PRO A 241 18.18 -11.48 3.92
C PRO A 241 17.20 -10.31 4.11
N LEU A 242 16.69 -10.15 5.34
CA LEU A 242 15.73 -9.09 5.69
C LEU A 242 16.23 -7.68 5.29
N PRO A 243 15.55 -6.95 4.39
CA PRO A 243 15.93 -5.59 4.01
C PRO A 243 15.92 -4.62 5.20
N PRO A 244 16.73 -3.54 5.21
CA PRO A 244 16.86 -2.65 6.37
C PRO A 244 15.53 -2.04 6.86
N SER A 245 14.64 -1.66 5.94
CA SER A 245 13.29 -1.18 6.27
C SER A 245 12.46 -2.26 6.97
N LEU A 246 12.47 -3.50 6.46
CA LEU A 246 11.69 -4.60 7.04
C LEU A 246 12.22 -5.01 8.43
N ARG A 247 13.54 -4.97 8.64
CA ARG A 247 14.13 -5.14 9.98
C ARG A 247 13.64 -4.09 10.97
N ASN A 248 13.39 -2.86 10.52
CA ASN A 248 12.84 -1.80 11.37
C ASN A 248 11.31 -1.93 11.56
N MET A 249 10.58 -2.48 10.59
CA MET A 249 9.17 -2.85 10.76
C MET A 249 8.99 -3.95 11.80
N TYR A 250 9.81 -5.01 11.74
CA TYR A 250 9.77 -6.10 12.73
C TYR A 250 10.16 -5.63 14.14
N LYS A 251 11.09 -4.68 14.27
CA LYS A 251 11.39 -4.03 15.56
C LYS A 251 10.18 -3.31 16.13
N GLU A 252 9.52 -2.49 15.32
CA GLU A 252 8.33 -1.73 15.75
C GLU A 252 7.17 -2.66 16.13
N LEU A 253 6.90 -3.69 15.31
CA LEU A 253 5.93 -4.75 15.62
C LEU A 253 6.23 -5.45 16.96
N SER A 254 7.51 -5.71 17.27
CA SER A 254 7.91 -6.35 18.53
C SER A 254 7.70 -5.47 19.77
N SER A 255 7.64 -4.14 19.60
CA SER A 255 7.31 -3.20 20.68
C SER A 255 5.83 -2.80 20.73
N ASP A 256 5.11 -2.92 19.61
CA ASP A 256 3.72 -2.44 19.49
C ASP A 256 2.67 -3.56 19.67
N ILE A 257 2.94 -4.75 19.15
CA ILE A 257 2.02 -5.89 19.17
C ILE A 257 2.47 -6.89 20.22
N ALA A 258 1.71 -6.98 21.32
CA ALA A 258 2.00 -7.88 22.43
C ALA A 258 2.12 -9.34 21.96
N GLY A 259 3.26 -9.97 22.28
CA GLY A 259 3.56 -11.35 21.90
C GLY A 259 4.07 -11.56 20.48
N PHE A 260 4.27 -10.51 19.68
CA PHE A 260 4.84 -10.63 18.33
C PHE A 260 6.28 -11.16 18.38
N GLN A 261 6.56 -12.14 17.54
CA GLN A 261 7.87 -12.76 17.33
C GLN A 261 8.29 -12.57 15.87
N ALA A 262 9.36 -11.81 15.65
CA ALA A 262 9.89 -11.55 14.32
C ALA A 262 10.40 -12.85 13.66
N PRO A 263 9.88 -13.25 12.47
CA PRO A 263 10.39 -14.41 11.76
C PRO A 263 11.77 -14.13 11.15
N LYS A 264 12.50 -15.20 10.78
CA LYS A 264 13.81 -15.08 10.13
C LYS A 264 13.73 -14.77 8.62
N HIS A 265 12.53 -14.75 8.04
CA HIS A 265 12.27 -14.46 6.62
C HIS A 265 11.49 -13.15 6.44
N GLY A 266 11.60 -12.56 5.24
CA GLY A 266 10.90 -11.32 4.89
C GLY A 266 9.63 -11.50 4.07
N TYR A 267 9.11 -12.72 3.97
CA TYR A 267 7.90 -13.05 3.21
C TYR A 267 6.62 -12.66 3.97
N LEU A 268 5.85 -11.73 3.42
CA LEU A 268 4.67 -11.09 4.03
C LEU A 268 3.33 -11.49 3.38
N GLN A 269 3.32 -12.52 2.53
CA GLN A 269 2.15 -12.96 1.76
C GLN A 269 0.90 -13.16 2.63
N SER A 270 1.07 -13.74 3.83
CA SER A 270 -0.01 -13.98 4.79
C SER A 270 -0.60 -12.74 5.45
N TRP A 271 -0.08 -11.53 5.18
CA TRP A 271 -0.79 -10.29 5.45
C TRP A 271 -1.72 -9.93 4.27
N SER A 272 -1.27 -10.12 3.02
CA SER A 272 -2.10 -9.81 1.85
C SER A 272 -3.34 -10.70 1.80
N GLU A 273 -3.17 -11.99 2.07
CA GLU A 273 -4.22 -13.00 2.22
C GLU A 273 -5.28 -12.65 3.29
N GLN A 274 -4.99 -11.74 4.24
CA GLN A 274 -5.94 -11.24 5.24
C GLN A 274 -6.74 -10.00 4.80
N GLY A 275 -6.60 -9.56 3.55
CA GLY A 275 -7.23 -8.33 3.03
C GLY A 275 -6.34 -7.09 3.15
N MET A 276 -5.02 -7.24 2.95
CA MET A 276 -4.07 -6.13 2.93
C MET A 276 -3.47 -5.93 1.53
N LEU A 277 -3.90 -4.87 0.83
CA LEU A 277 -3.31 -4.51 -0.47
C LEU A 277 -1.93 -3.88 -0.26
N MET A 278 -0.88 -4.64 -0.59
CA MET A 278 0.52 -4.25 -0.40
C MET A 278 1.12 -3.68 -1.70
N LEU A 279 0.66 -2.50 -2.10
CA LEU A 279 0.89 -1.91 -3.42
C LEU A 279 2.15 -1.00 -3.44
N ASN A 280 3.06 -1.22 -4.38
CA ASN A 280 4.07 -0.22 -4.74
C ASN A 280 3.49 0.79 -5.75
N ALA A 281 3.93 2.05 -5.75
CA ALA A 281 3.53 3.01 -6.78
C ALA A 281 4.21 2.81 -8.14
N THR A 282 5.30 2.03 -8.18
CA THR A 282 5.91 1.49 -9.40
C THR A 282 5.87 -0.04 -9.28
N LEU A 283 5.32 -0.76 -10.26
CA LEU A 283 5.14 -2.22 -10.14
C LEU A 283 6.27 -3.05 -10.75
N THR A 284 7.17 -2.44 -11.51
CA THR A 284 8.42 -3.08 -11.99
C THR A 284 9.63 -2.17 -11.86
N VAL A 285 10.83 -2.74 -11.90
CA VAL A 285 12.14 -2.05 -11.86
C VAL A 285 13.16 -2.82 -12.71
N GLU A 286 14.21 -2.14 -13.16
CA GLU A 286 15.36 -2.80 -13.81
C GLU A 286 16.32 -3.33 -12.74
N ALA A 287 16.88 -4.53 -12.94
CA ALA A 287 17.75 -5.17 -11.95
C ALA A 287 18.92 -4.26 -11.54
N HIS A 288 19.14 -4.19 -10.22
CA HIS A 288 20.13 -3.36 -9.52
C HIS A 288 20.02 -1.83 -9.77
N LYS A 289 18.90 -1.33 -10.31
CA LYS A 289 18.67 0.09 -10.58
C LYS A 289 17.38 0.61 -9.93
N ALA A 290 17.46 0.91 -8.64
CA ALA A 290 16.38 1.54 -7.88
C ALA A 290 15.72 2.71 -8.66
N ASN A 291 14.40 2.77 -8.63
CA ASN A 291 13.58 3.81 -9.25
C ASN A 291 13.70 3.98 -10.79
N SER A 292 14.39 3.09 -11.53
CA SER A 292 14.61 3.21 -12.98
C SER A 292 13.33 3.43 -13.79
N HIS A 293 12.24 2.77 -13.41
CA HIS A 293 10.94 2.83 -14.09
C HIS A 293 10.01 3.93 -13.55
N SER A 294 10.36 4.61 -12.45
CA SER A 294 9.44 5.48 -11.68
C SER A 294 8.85 6.66 -12.48
N GLN A 295 9.59 7.13 -13.50
CA GLN A 295 9.15 8.20 -14.42
C GLN A 295 8.72 7.64 -15.78
N ALA A 296 9.48 6.70 -16.34
CA ALA A 296 9.36 6.29 -17.74
C ALA A 296 8.27 5.25 -18.03
N SER A 297 7.87 4.45 -17.04
CA SER A 297 6.97 3.30 -17.27
C SER A 297 5.48 3.66 -17.34
N GLY A 298 5.07 4.80 -16.78
CA GLY A 298 3.66 5.14 -16.56
C GLY A 298 3.01 4.49 -15.33
N TRP A 299 3.69 3.59 -14.60
CA TRP A 299 3.10 2.87 -13.46
C TRP A 299 2.45 3.77 -12.40
N SER A 300 3.10 4.88 -12.06
CA SER A 300 2.61 5.80 -11.03
C SER A 300 1.26 6.45 -11.38
N VAL A 301 0.96 6.61 -12.68
CA VAL A 301 -0.34 7.10 -13.16
C VAL A 301 -1.43 6.01 -13.03
N PHE A 302 -1.05 4.74 -13.22
CA PHE A 302 -1.94 3.60 -13.01
C PHE A 302 -2.23 3.40 -11.52
N THR A 303 -1.22 3.33 -10.66
CA THR A 303 -1.42 3.10 -9.23
C THR A 303 -2.18 4.24 -8.55
N ASP A 304 -2.01 5.48 -9.02
CA ASP A 304 -2.77 6.62 -8.48
C ASP A 304 -4.25 6.53 -8.89
N ALA A 305 -4.54 6.10 -10.13
CA ALA A 305 -5.89 5.79 -10.55
C ALA A 305 -6.50 4.60 -9.78
N VAL A 306 -5.71 3.58 -9.43
CA VAL A 306 -6.16 2.47 -8.55
C VAL A 306 -6.52 2.99 -7.15
N ILE A 307 -5.69 3.83 -6.54
CA ILE A 307 -5.95 4.42 -5.20
C ILE A 307 -7.22 5.28 -5.24
N GLU A 308 -7.36 6.14 -6.26
CA GLU A 308 -8.58 6.92 -6.49
C GLU A 308 -9.82 6.04 -6.69
N HIS A 309 -9.72 4.96 -7.49
CA HIS A 309 -10.84 4.08 -7.78
C HIS A 309 -11.27 3.28 -6.54
N LEU A 310 -10.30 2.77 -5.76
CA LEU A 310 -10.55 2.18 -4.44
C LEU A 310 -11.27 3.14 -3.50
N SER A 311 -10.79 4.39 -3.38
CA SER A 311 -11.38 5.35 -2.45
C SER A 311 -12.78 5.83 -2.87
N ARG A 312 -13.18 5.69 -4.13
CA ARG A 312 -14.50 6.09 -4.64
C ARG A 312 -15.50 4.93 -4.72
N HIS A 313 -15.04 3.73 -5.06
CA HIS A 313 -15.89 2.63 -5.51
C HIS A 313 -15.71 1.31 -4.75
N HIS A 314 -14.65 1.12 -3.95
CA HIS A 314 -14.53 -0.12 -3.17
C HIS A 314 -15.63 -0.15 -2.09
N PRO A 315 -16.38 -1.27 -1.92
CA PRO A 315 -17.51 -1.32 -1.00
C PRO A 315 -17.13 -1.06 0.46
N ASN A 316 -15.94 -1.48 0.88
CA ASN A 316 -15.49 -1.45 2.28
C ASN A 316 -14.97 -0.08 2.72
N ARG A 317 -14.88 0.12 4.05
CA ARG A 317 -14.21 1.29 4.65
C ARG A 317 -12.77 0.94 4.98
N LEU A 318 -11.87 1.28 4.06
CA LEU A 318 -10.45 0.93 4.14
C LEU A 318 -9.65 1.82 5.11
N VAL A 319 -8.59 1.24 5.70
CA VAL A 319 -7.52 1.93 6.43
C VAL A 319 -6.27 2.02 5.53
N PHE A 320 -5.83 3.24 5.22
CA PHE A 320 -4.63 3.48 4.42
C PHE A 320 -3.42 3.78 5.31
N LEU A 321 -2.32 3.04 5.13
CA LEU A 321 -1.05 3.23 5.82
C LEU A 321 -0.07 3.99 4.91
N LEU A 322 0.23 5.24 5.27
CA LEU A 322 1.04 6.15 4.46
C LEU A 322 2.37 6.47 5.16
N TRP A 323 3.39 5.64 4.89
CA TRP A 323 4.71 5.76 5.53
C TRP A 323 5.68 6.59 4.68
N GLY A 324 6.14 7.72 5.22
CA GLY A 324 7.08 8.62 4.55
C GLY A 324 6.47 9.62 3.57
N SER A 325 7.25 10.63 3.18
CA SER A 325 6.79 11.74 2.36
C SER A 325 6.28 11.34 0.96
N TYR A 326 6.77 10.24 0.38
CA TYR A 326 6.28 9.73 -0.89
C TYR A 326 4.84 9.20 -0.77
N ALA A 327 4.59 8.24 0.12
CA ALA A 327 3.25 7.68 0.33
C ALA A 327 2.26 8.73 0.85
N ARG A 328 2.70 9.62 1.75
CA ARG A 328 1.86 10.69 2.30
C ARG A 328 1.31 11.67 1.25
N LYS A 329 2.01 11.90 0.12
CA LYS A 329 1.46 12.68 -1.01
C LYS A 329 0.20 12.05 -1.62
N LYS A 330 0.06 10.72 -1.55
CA LYS A 330 -1.10 9.99 -2.08
C LYS A 330 -2.38 10.20 -1.25
N LYS A 331 -2.28 10.85 -0.07
CA LYS A 331 -3.44 11.26 0.74
C LYS A 331 -4.47 12.10 -0.04
N GLN A 332 -4.04 12.89 -1.01
CA GLN A 332 -4.93 13.69 -1.86
C GLN A 332 -5.86 12.86 -2.78
N LEU A 333 -5.59 11.56 -2.93
CA LEU A 333 -6.35 10.62 -3.76
C LEU A 333 -7.47 9.90 -2.97
N ILE A 334 -7.57 10.16 -1.65
CA ILE A 334 -8.39 9.40 -0.70
C ILE A 334 -9.43 10.33 -0.05
N ASP A 335 -10.71 9.95 -0.08
CA ASP A 335 -11.75 10.62 0.71
C ASP A 335 -11.61 10.22 2.19
N THR A 336 -10.89 11.06 2.94
CA THR A 336 -10.62 10.92 4.37
C THR A 336 -11.85 11.08 5.27
N ARG A 337 -13.05 11.31 4.70
CA ARG A 337 -14.32 11.25 5.43
C ARG A 337 -14.92 9.83 5.39
N ARG A 338 -14.66 9.08 4.31
CA ARG A 338 -15.08 7.69 4.13
C ARG A 338 -14.04 6.73 4.74
N HIS A 339 -12.77 6.94 4.41
CA HIS A 339 -11.64 6.08 4.74
C HIS A 339 -10.79 6.64 5.89
N ILE A 340 -10.12 5.77 6.65
CA ILE A 340 -9.15 6.18 7.67
C ILE A 340 -7.77 6.25 7.02
N VAL A 341 -6.97 7.26 7.35
CA VAL A 341 -5.60 7.43 6.87
C VAL A 341 -4.67 7.58 8.07
N LEU A 342 -3.72 6.66 8.21
CA LEU A 342 -2.68 6.68 9.25
C LEU A 342 -1.34 7.03 8.58
N GLU A 343 -0.80 8.20 8.92
CA GLU A 343 0.47 8.69 8.41
C GLU A 343 1.60 8.40 9.41
N SER A 344 2.75 7.92 8.93
CA SER A 344 3.95 7.75 9.77
C SER A 344 5.21 8.17 9.01
N VAL A 345 6.34 8.18 9.69
CA VAL A 345 7.68 8.25 9.10
C VAL A 345 7.95 6.96 8.30
N HIS A 346 8.95 6.95 7.42
CA HIS A 346 9.30 5.74 6.67
C HIS A 346 10.23 4.81 7.48
N PRO A 347 10.05 3.47 7.46
CA PRO A 347 10.91 2.52 8.19
C PRO A 347 12.38 2.44 7.73
N SER A 348 12.78 3.10 6.64
CA SER A 348 14.20 3.15 6.21
C SER A 348 15.12 3.67 7.32
N PRO A 349 16.35 3.13 7.46
CA PRO A 349 17.36 3.64 8.41
C PRO A 349 17.59 5.16 8.34
N LEU A 350 17.44 5.77 7.15
CA LEU A 350 17.58 7.22 6.94
C LEU A 350 16.53 8.05 7.71
N SER A 351 15.45 7.43 8.16
CA SER A 351 14.30 8.11 8.78
C SER A 351 13.77 7.44 10.04
N ALA A 352 14.07 6.17 10.31
CA ALA A 352 13.40 5.41 11.36
C ALA A 352 13.58 6.01 12.78
N SER A 353 14.77 6.52 13.10
CA SER A 353 15.07 7.22 14.36
C SER A 353 14.33 8.57 14.53
N ARG A 354 13.71 9.09 13.46
CA ARG A 354 13.00 10.38 13.45
C ARG A 354 11.48 10.23 13.65
N GLY A 355 11.02 9.08 14.15
CA GLY A 355 9.60 8.82 14.47
C GLY A 355 8.96 7.63 13.75
N TRP A 356 9.73 6.62 13.32
CA TRP A 356 9.17 5.29 13.02
C TRP A 356 9.06 4.46 14.30
N PHE A 357 10.15 4.42 15.09
CA PHE A 357 10.15 3.69 16.35
C PHE A 357 9.24 4.38 17.38
N GLY A 358 8.30 3.64 17.95
CA GLY A 358 7.25 4.15 18.84
C GLY A 358 6.11 4.88 18.12
N CYS A 359 5.95 4.73 16.80
CA CYS A 359 4.81 5.29 16.07
C CYS A 359 3.51 4.49 16.25
N ARG A 360 3.60 3.23 16.71
CA ARG A 360 2.49 2.34 17.07
C ARG A 360 1.46 2.14 15.95
N CYS A 361 1.93 2.15 14.71
CA CYS A 361 1.05 2.13 13.54
C CYS A 361 0.32 0.79 13.33
N PHE A 362 0.73 -0.29 14.00
CA PHE A 362 0.13 -1.62 13.85
C PHE A 362 -1.03 -1.83 14.84
N SER A 363 -0.90 -1.35 16.09
CA SER A 363 -2.05 -1.29 17.02
C SER A 363 -3.07 -0.26 16.55
N ALA A 364 -2.63 0.95 16.17
CA ALA A 364 -3.51 2.00 15.65
C ALA A 364 -4.27 1.56 14.37
N CYS A 365 -3.66 0.71 13.53
CA CYS A 365 -4.36 0.10 12.39
C CYS A 365 -5.46 -0.88 12.84
N ASN A 366 -5.20 -1.72 13.85
CA ASN A 366 -6.20 -2.63 14.40
C ASN A 366 -7.34 -1.90 15.12
N GLU A 367 -7.03 -0.84 15.86
CA GLU A 367 -8.01 0.07 16.48
C GLU A 367 -8.88 0.76 15.41
N ALA A 368 -8.27 1.25 14.33
CA ALA A 368 -8.97 1.82 13.18
C ALA A 368 -9.90 0.80 12.49
N LEU A 369 -9.43 -0.43 12.24
CA LEU A 369 -10.24 -1.51 11.66
C LEU A 369 -11.47 -1.84 12.53
N LEU A 370 -11.27 -1.98 13.84
CA LEU A 370 -12.37 -2.23 14.78
C LEU A 370 -13.39 -1.09 14.78
N SER A 371 -12.94 0.18 14.71
CA SER A 371 -13.82 1.36 14.65
C SER A 371 -14.71 1.46 13.40
N VAL A 372 -14.39 0.69 12.35
CA VAL A 372 -15.19 0.61 11.11
C VAL A 372 -15.87 -0.74 10.91
N GLY A 373 -15.79 -1.63 11.91
CA GLY A 373 -16.44 -2.95 11.89
C GLY A 373 -15.66 -4.06 11.18
N HIS A 374 -14.40 -3.83 10.81
CA HIS A 374 -13.53 -4.88 10.24
C HIS A 374 -12.80 -5.66 11.33
N PRO A 375 -12.57 -6.98 11.14
CA PRO A 375 -11.70 -7.75 12.03
C PRO A 375 -10.25 -7.24 11.91
N PRO A 376 -9.49 -7.18 13.01
CA PRO A 376 -8.10 -6.70 13.01
C PRO A 376 -7.18 -7.54 12.11
N MET A 377 -5.99 -7.04 11.85
CA MET A 377 -4.89 -7.79 11.23
C MET A 377 -4.21 -8.67 12.28
N GLN A 378 -4.04 -9.95 11.96
CA GLN A 378 -3.13 -10.84 12.65
C GLN A 378 -1.71 -10.55 12.13
N TRP A 379 -1.02 -9.63 12.78
CA TRP A 379 0.31 -9.18 12.37
C TRP A 379 1.40 -10.26 12.53
N GLN A 380 1.20 -11.23 13.44
CA GLN A 380 2.13 -12.36 13.58
C GLN A 380 2.19 -13.18 12.28
N LEU A 381 3.38 -13.26 11.72
CA LEU A 381 3.69 -14.09 10.56
C LEU A 381 3.96 -15.55 11.00
N PRO A 382 3.83 -16.54 10.10
CA PRO A 382 4.46 -17.84 10.30
C PRO A 382 5.95 -17.67 10.66
N LEU A 383 6.49 -18.50 11.58
CA LEU A 383 7.91 -18.44 11.94
C LEU A 383 8.81 -19.13 10.90
N ASN A 384 8.24 -20.11 10.20
CA ASN A 384 8.80 -20.75 9.02
C ASN A 384 8.05 -20.25 7.80
N ALA A 385 8.76 -19.85 6.75
CA ALA A 385 8.13 -19.52 5.48
C ALA A 385 7.54 -20.78 4.83
N PRO A 386 6.52 -20.65 3.96
CA PRO A 386 6.18 -21.71 3.02
C PRO A 386 7.42 -22.12 2.21
N LEU A 387 7.54 -23.43 1.95
CA LEU A 387 8.48 -23.91 0.95
C LEU A 387 7.96 -23.45 -0.42
N HIS A 388 8.68 -22.55 -1.10
CA HIS A 388 8.47 -22.39 -2.54
C HIS A 388 8.80 -23.71 -3.23
N GLY A 389 7.93 -24.11 -4.17
CA GLY A 389 8.24 -25.22 -5.08
C GLY A 389 9.52 -24.90 -5.86
N GLN A 390 10.36 -25.92 -6.02
CA GLN A 390 11.52 -25.92 -6.92
C GLN A 390 11.08 -26.22 -8.35
#